data_AF-A0A4R7VNQ0-F1
#
_entry.id   AF-A0A4R7VNQ0-F1
#
_cell.length_a   1.000
_cell.length_b   1.000
_cell.length_c   1.000
_cell.angle_alpha   90.00
_cell.angle_beta   90.00
_cell.angle_gamma   90.00
#
_symmetry.space_group_name_H-M   'P 1'
#
loop_
_entity.id
_entity.type
_entity.pdbx_description
1 polymer ?
#
loop_
_entity_poly.entity_id
_entity_poly.type
_entity_poly.pdbx_seq_one_letter_code
_entity_poly.pdbx_strand_id
1 'polypeptide(L)'
;MNTLLIVLSSTAFLVFVTRFVIGKRRTRELDRDFSLELSCTRDQALLAAVAAARGVLWEVRLTDNGVRTRHLKSRNVIHVSISAVPGRVGNTCAKVWTRYTWADAVVILHPSSFTDTRRKRDRIVRALRVYETRRPRNAPIH
;
A
#
# COMPACT_ATOMS: atom_id res chain seq x y z
N MET A 1 -30.51 -5.69 37.23
CA MET A 1 -30.11 -4.50 36.43
C MET A 1 -28.59 -4.44 36.22
N ASN A 2 -27.77 -4.70 37.24
CA ASN A 2 -26.29 -4.62 37.12
C ASN A 2 -25.66 -5.66 36.19
N THR A 3 -26.17 -6.89 36.15
CA THR A 3 -25.63 -7.96 35.29
C THR A 3 -25.75 -7.65 33.79
N LEU A 4 -26.87 -7.06 33.38
CA LEU A 4 -27.12 -6.71 31.97
C LEU A 4 -26.22 -5.55 31.50
N LEU A 5 -25.96 -4.57 32.37
CA LEU A 5 -24.99 -3.48 32.12
C LEU A 5 -23.55 -3.99 32.02
N ILE A 6 -23.17 -4.94 32.88
CA ILE A 6 -21.83 -5.56 32.84
C ILE A 6 -21.63 -6.35 31.53
N VAL A 7 -22.64 -7.09 31.07
CA VAL A 7 -22.54 -7.84 29.81
C VAL A 7 -22.43 -6.90 28.61
N LEU A 8 -23.20 -5.81 28.58
CA LEU A 8 -23.14 -4.80 27.51
C LEU A 8 -21.80 -4.05 27.48
N SER A 9 -21.27 -3.66 28.63
CA SER A 9 -19.96 -2.99 28.68
C SER A 9 -18.82 -3.93 28.27
N SER A 10 -18.89 -5.20 28.67
CA SER A 10 -17.91 -6.23 28.31
C SER A 10 -17.93 -6.52 26.80
N THR A 11 -19.10 -6.65 26.20
CA THR A 11 -19.24 -6.88 24.75
C THR A 11 -18.82 -5.65 23.94
N ALA A 12 -19.18 -4.45 24.36
CA ALA A 12 -18.72 -3.21 23.72
C ALA A 12 -17.19 -3.08 23.79
N PHE A 13 -16.59 -3.37 24.94
CA PHE A 13 -15.13 -3.39 25.11
C PHE A 13 -14.47 -4.43 24.20
N LEU A 14 -15.01 -5.65 24.15
CA LEU A 14 -14.48 -6.72 23.29
C LEU A 14 -14.56 -6.34 21.80
N VAL A 15 -15.67 -5.74 21.35
CA VAL A 15 -15.83 -5.24 19.97
C VAL A 15 -14.82 -4.12 19.68
N PHE A 16 -14.60 -3.23 20.63
CA PHE A 16 -13.61 -2.16 20.48
C PHE A 16 -12.19 -2.72 20.38
N VAL A 17 -11.80 -3.62 21.29
CA VAL A 17 -10.47 -4.25 21.30
C VAL A 17 -10.24 -5.05 20.03
N THR A 18 -11.20 -5.88 19.61
CA THR A 18 -11.07 -6.66 18.38
C THR A 18 -10.96 -5.75 17.16
N ARG A 19 -11.76 -4.70 17.03
CA ARG A 19 -11.62 -3.73 15.92
C ARG A 19 -10.31 -2.96 15.96
N PHE A 20 -9.86 -2.55 17.14
CA PHE A 20 -8.60 -1.82 17.31
C PHE A 20 -7.40 -2.72 16.97
N VAL A 21 -7.35 -3.94 17.49
CA VAL A 21 -6.28 -4.91 17.22
C VAL A 21 -6.27 -5.35 15.77
N ILE A 22 -7.44 -5.66 15.19
CA ILE A 22 -7.55 -6.02 13.77
C ILE A 22 -7.14 -4.84 12.90
N GLY A 23 -7.59 -3.62 13.23
CA GLY A 23 -7.17 -2.38 12.56
C GLY A 23 -5.65 -2.19 12.60
N LYS A 24 -5.04 -2.33 13.78
CA LYS A 24 -3.58 -2.18 13.99
C LYS A 24 -2.75 -3.24 13.26
N ARG A 25 -3.22 -4.49 13.19
CA ARG A 25 -2.54 -5.54 12.42
C ARG A 25 -2.65 -5.27 10.91
N ARG A 26 -3.83 -4.84 10.48
CA ARG A 26 -4.15 -4.48 9.10
C ARG A 26 -3.30 -3.31 8.62
N THR A 27 -3.13 -2.25 9.41
CA THR A 27 -2.24 -1.12 9.06
C THR A 27 -0.80 -1.58 8.89
N ARG A 28 -0.28 -2.41 9.81
CA ARG A 28 1.09 -2.93 9.74
C ARG A 28 1.36 -3.79 8.50
N GLU A 29 0.36 -4.47 7.96
CA GLU A 29 0.48 -5.21 6.69
C GLU A 29 0.53 -4.28 5.46
N LEU A 30 -0.04 -3.08 5.57
CA LEU A 30 0.00 -2.07 4.53
C LEU A 30 1.29 -1.25 4.53
N ASP A 31 1.81 -0.92 5.72
CA ASP A 31 3.10 -0.24 5.93
C ASP A 31 4.32 -1.08 5.53
N ARG A 32 4.13 -2.31 5.02
CA ARG A 32 5.22 -3.07 4.42
C ARG A 32 5.58 -2.47 3.07
N ASP A 33 6.73 -1.81 3.04
CA ASP A 33 7.40 -1.37 1.82
C ASP A 33 7.87 -2.58 0.99
N PHE A 34 7.72 -2.48 -0.33
CA PHE A 34 8.20 -3.47 -1.27
C PHE A 34 9.32 -2.87 -2.11
N SER A 35 10.45 -3.56 -2.15
CA SER A 35 11.53 -3.29 -3.09
C SER A 35 11.59 -4.43 -4.10
N LEU A 36 11.58 -4.09 -5.39
CA LEU A 36 11.62 -5.04 -6.51
C LEU A 36 12.73 -4.61 -7.48
N GLU A 37 13.59 -5.54 -7.87
CA GLU A 37 14.50 -5.35 -9.01
C GLU A 37 13.84 -5.92 -10.26
N LEU A 38 13.77 -5.13 -11.32
CA LEU A 38 13.06 -5.40 -12.57
C LEU A 38 14.05 -5.51 -13.74
N SER A 39 13.83 -6.46 -14.65
CA SER A 39 14.61 -6.65 -15.89
C SER A 39 14.18 -5.73 -17.04
N CYS A 40 13.34 -4.73 -16.77
CA CYS A 40 12.78 -3.85 -17.80
C CYS A 40 13.28 -2.42 -17.64
N THR A 41 13.23 -1.68 -18.76
CA THR A 41 13.60 -0.27 -18.81
C THR A 41 12.63 0.58 -17.98
N ARG A 42 13.10 1.75 -17.57
CA ARG A 42 12.35 2.68 -16.70
C ARG A 42 10.97 3.03 -17.26
N ASP A 43 10.87 3.28 -18.56
CA ASP A 43 9.62 3.69 -19.19
C ASP A 43 8.61 2.55 -19.21
N GLN A 44 9.05 1.32 -19.47
CA GLN A 44 8.18 0.14 -19.42
C GLN A 44 7.68 -0.13 -18.00
N ALA A 45 8.56 -0.03 -17.01
CA ALA A 45 8.19 -0.17 -15.59
C ALA A 45 7.17 0.91 -15.17
N LEU A 46 7.36 2.15 -15.63
CA LEU A 46 6.45 3.27 -15.35
C LEU A 46 5.08 3.05 -15.99
N LEU A 47 5.04 2.63 -17.26
CA LEU A 47 3.79 2.35 -17.97
C LEU A 47 3.02 1.21 -17.31
N ALA A 48 3.70 0.12 -16.92
CA ALA A 48 3.10 -0.98 -16.19
C ALA A 48 2.53 -0.53 -14.83
N ALA A 49 3.27 0.31 -14.09
CA ALA A 49 2.82 0.88 -12.83
C ALA A 49 1.60 1.79 -13.00
N VAL A 50 1.58 2.66 -14.02
CA VAL A 50 0.44 3.54 -14.34
C VAL A 50 -0.78 2.73 -14.76
N ALA A 51 -0.63 1.74 -15.64
CA ALA A 51 -1.72 0.87 -16.06
C ALA A 51 -2.31 0.10 -14.88
N ALA A 52 -1.46 -0.44 -14.00
CA ALA A 52 -1.90 -1.10 -12.78
C ALA A 52 -2.54 -0.12 -11.78
N ALA A 53 -2.12 1.15 -11.77
CA ALA A 53 -2.65 2.25 -10.98
C ALA A 53 -4.00 2.79 -11.48
N ARG A 54 -4.31 2.68 -12.78
CA ARG A 54 -5.61 3.05 -13.35
C ARG A 54 -6.67 2.00 -13.00
N GLY A 55 -7.85 2.40 -12.51
CA GLY A 55 -8.97 1.46 -12.37
C GLY A 55 -9.93 1.62 -11.19
N VAL A 56 -9.66 2.45 -10.17
CA VAL A 56 -10.64 2.78 -9.10
C VAL A 56 -10.28 4.14 -8.50
N LEU A 57 -11.24 5.07 -8.41
CA LEU A 57 -11.37 6.30 -7.55
C LEU A 57 -10.11 6.91 -6.89
N TRP A 58 -9.00 6.98 -7.60
CA TRP A 58 -7.72 7.50 -7.13
C TRP A 58 -7.08 8.37 -8.21
N GLU A 59 -6.59 9.53 -7.81
CA GLU A 59 -5.85 10.44 -8.70
C GLU A 59 -4.45 9.87 -8.92
N VAL A 60 -4.06 9.68 -10.18
CA VAL A 60 -2.73 9.20 -10.57
C VAL A 60 -1.94 10.38 -11.10
N ARG A 61 -0.80 10.69 -10.47
CA ARG A 61 0.14 11.73 -10.89
C ARG A 61 1.49 11.10 -11.21
N LEU A 62 2.04 11.43 -12.37
CA LEU A 62 3.43 11.16 -12.68
C LEU A 62 4.32 12.16 -11.93
N THR A 63 5.42 11.67 -11.42
CA THR A 63 6.46 12.46 -10.76
C THR A 63 7.79 12.18 -11.45
N ASP A 64 8.76 13.06 -11.27
CA ASP A 64 10.10 12.93 -11.87
C ASP A 64 10.80 11.62 -11.51
N ASN A 65 10.37 10.93 -10.46
CA ASN A 65 10.96 9.69 -9.97
C ASN A 65 10.01 8.48 -10.03
N GLY A 66 8.80 8.61 -10.58
CA GLY A 66 7.87 7.49 -10.66
C GLY A 66 6.38 7.88 -10.62
N VAL A 67 5.56 7.07 -9.97
CA VAL A 67 4.10 7.22 -9.93
C VAL A 67 3.62 7.49 -8.51
N ARG A 68 2.79 8.51 -8.35
CA ARG A 68 2.04 8.79 -7.12
C ARG A 68 0.56 8.55 -7.37
N THR A 69 -0.08 7.77 -6.51
CA THR A 69 -1.54 7.58 -6.54
C THR A 69 -2.17 8.00 -5.23
N ARG A 70 -3.28 8.74 -5.26
CA ARG A 70 -3.95 9.26 -4.06
C ARG A 70 -5.44 8.90 -4.04
N HIS A 71 -5.93 8.40 -2.91
CA HIS A 71 -7.36 8.13 -2.73
C HIS A 71 -8.10 9.44 -2.60
N LEU A 72 -9.15 9.63 -3.40
CA LEU A 72 -9.97 10.84 -3.33
C LEU A 72 -10.66 11.03 -1.97
N LYS A 73 -11.10 9.94 -1.32
CA LYS A 73 -11.85 9.99 -0.05
C LYS A 73 -10.97 9.89 1.19
N SER A 74 -10.06 8.91 1.24
CA SER A 74 -9.28 8.64 2.45
C SER A 74 -7.93 9.35 2.51
N ARG A 75 -7.55 10.13 1.50
CA ARG A 75 -6.24 10.79 1.35
C ARG A 75 -5.01 9.87 1.44
N ASN A 76 -5.20 8.55 1.55
CA ASN A 76 -4.14 7.54 1.47
C ASN A 76 -3.38 7.68 0.15
N VAL A 77 -2.08 7.42 0.18
CA VAL A 77 -1.20 7.56 -0.99
C VAL A 77 -0.41 6.28 -1.19
N ILE A 78 -0.34 5.79 -2.42
CA ILE A 78 0.62 4.75 -2.83
C ILE A 78 1.67 5.44 -3.71
N HIS A 79 2.92 5.33 -3.31
CA HIS A 79 4.07 5.82 -4.04
C HIS A 79 4.80 4.65 -4.67
N VAL A 80 5.16 4.81 -5.95
CA VAL A 80 6.02 3.91 -6.70
C VAL A 80 7.19 4.75 -7.20
N SER A 81 8.37 4.57 -6.62
CA SER A 81 9.61 5.16 -7.12
C SER A 81 10.31 4.18 -8.04
N ILE A 82 10.75 4.65 -9.20
CA ILE A 82 11.46 3.86 -10.19
C ILE A 82 12.81 4.52 -10.45
N SER A 83 13.89 3.79 -10.22
CA SER A 83 15.26 4.23 -10.47
C SER A 83 16.00 3.22 -11.33
N ALA A 84 17.00 3.68 -12.09
CA ALA A 84 17.91 2.77 -12.78
C ALA A 84 18.81 2.04 -11.77
N VAL A 85 19.12 0.76 -12.03
CA VAL A 85 20.09 0.02 -11.20
C VAL A 85 21.51 0.41 -11.64
N PRO A 86 22.38 0.89 -10.73
CA PRO A 86 23.74 1.23 -11.08
C PRO A 86 24.48 0.02 -11.68
N GLY A 87 25.13 0.21 -12.82
CA GLY A 87 25.95 -0.83 -13.47
C GLY A 87 25.18 -1.94 -14.20
N ARG A 88 23.84 -1.87 -14.30
CA ARG A 88 23.01 -2.85 -15.04
C ARG A 88 22.10 -2.16 -16.05
N VAL A 89 22.56 -2.04 -17.28
CA VAL A 89 21.79 -1.46 -18.39
C VAL A 89 20.54 -2.31 -18.65
N GLY A 90 19.38 -1.66 -18.74
CA GLY A 90 18.10 -2.34 -18.95
C GLY A 90 17.39 -2.79 -17.66
N ASN A 91 18.05 -2.70 -16.50
CA ASN A 91 17.43 -3.03 -15.21
C ASN A 91 16.99 -1.78 -14.44
N THR A 92 15.86 -1.89 -13.75
CA THR A 92 15.33 -0.83 -12.89
C THR A 92 14.92 -1.35 -11.53
N CYS A 93 15.04 -0.51 -10.51
CA CYS A 93 14.54 -0.79 -9.17
C CYS A 93 13.23 -0.04 -8.97
N ALA A 94 12.20 -0.76 -8.52
CA ALA A 94 10.91 -0.21 -8.15
C ALA A 94 10.70 -0.36 -6.64
N LYS A 95 10.61 0.77 -5.94
CA LYS A 95 10.21 0.83 -4.53
C LYS A 95 8.73 1.24 -4.45
N VAL A 96 7.89 0.40 -3.85
CA VAL A 96 6.46 0.64 -3.67
C VAL A 96 6.17 0.75 -2.18
N TRP A 97 5.66 1.90 -1.73
CA TRP A 97 5.25 2.12 -0.35
C TRP A 97 3.91 2.84 -0.28
N THR A 98 3.25 2.72 0.87
CA THR A 98 1.98 3.39 1.12
C THR A 98 2.13 4.36 2.28
N ARG A 99 1.69 5.61 2.10
CA ARG A 99 1.59 6.59 3.16
C ARG A 99 0.13 6.80 3.53
N TYR A 100 -0.20 6.50 4.77
CA TYR A 100 -1.50 6.81 5.36
C TYR A 100 -1.42 8.17 6.04
N THR A 101 -2.23 9.13 5.60
CA THR A 101 -2.56 10.25 6.46
C THR A 101 -3.61 9.71 7.41
N TRP A 102 -3.23 9.45 8.66
CA TRP A 102 -4.21 9.35 9.72
C TRP A 102 -5.02 10.63 9.60
N ALA A 103 -6.32 10.53 9.32
CA ALA A 103 -7.17 11.67 9.58
C ALA A 103 -6.96 11.96 11.07
N ASP A 104 -6.47 13.14 11.41
CA ASP A 104 -6.21 13.62 12.78
C ASP A 104 -7.46 13.61 13.69
N ALA A 105 -8.55 13.00 13.25
CA ALA A 105 -9.72 12.69 14.04
C ALA A 105 -9.93 11.17 14.05
N VAL A 106 -9.53 10.56 15.16
CA VAL A 106 -10.30 9.56 15.93
C VAL A 106 -11.46 8.92 15.14
N VAL A 107 -11.29 7.61 14.87
CA VAL A 107 -12.34 6.64 14.54
C VAL A 107 -12.84 6.70 13.08
N ILE A 108 -12.74 5.57 12.39
CA ILE A 108 -13.24 5.30 11.03
C ILE A 108 -12.27 5.67 9.90
N LEU A 109 -11.16 4.93 9.81
CA LEU A 109 -10.81 4.44 8.47
C LEU A 109 -11.97 3.54 8.03
N HIS A 110 -12.77 3.99 7.05
CA HIS A 110 -13.77 3.12 6.44
C HIS A 110 -13.07 1.85 5.98
N PRO A 111 -13.50 0.65 6.43
CA PRO A 111 -12.85 -0.60 6.06
C PRO A 111 -12.66 -0.76 4.55
N SER A 112 -13.58 -0.21 3.76
CA SER A 112 -13.51 -0.15 2.30
C SER A 112 -12.26 0.59 1.78
N SER A 113 -11.98 1.80 2.28
CA SER A 113 -10.82 2.60 1.84
C SER A 113 -9.48 1.90 2.09
N PHE A 114 -9.39 1.17 3.19
CA PHE A 114 -8.24 0.37 3.55
C PHE A 114 -8.11 -0.84 2.60
N THR A 115 -9.20 -1.59 2.39
CA THR A 115 -9.19 -2.75 1.49
C THR A 115 -8.89 -2.34 0.05
N ASP A 116 -9.38 -1.17 -0.38
CA ASP A 116 -9.14 -0.63 -1.71
C ASP A 116 -7.68 -0.23 -1.90
N THR A 117 -7.08 0.44 -0.91
CA THR A 117 -5.65 0.78 -0.93
C THR A 117 -4.79 -0.47 -1.05
N ARG A 118 -5.08 -1.51 -0.23
CA ARG A 118 -4.35 -2.78 -0.26
C ARG A 118 -4.49 -3.50 -1.59
N ARG A 119 -5.72 -3.67 -2.08
CA ARG A 119 -6.00 -4.34 -3.37
C ARG A 119 -5.24 -3.66 -4.50
N LYS A 120 -5.18 -2.32 -4.49
CA LYS A 120 -4.49 -1.56 -5.53
C LYS A 120 -2.98 -1.68 -5.44
N ARG A 121 -2.41 -1.56 -4.24
CA ARG A 121 -0.99 -1.83 -3.99
C ARG A 121 -0.62 -3.22 -4.47
N ASP A 122 -1.39 -4.24 -4.07
CA ASP A 122 -1.13 -5.63 -4.43
C ASP A 122 -1.28 -5.88 -5.95
N ARG A 123 -2.10 -5.08 -6.65
CA ARG A 123 -2.22 -5.10 -8.12
C ARG A 123 -0.99 -4.48 -8.80
N ILE A 124 -0.49 -3.35 -8.29
CA ILE A 124 0.76 -2.74 -8.76
C ILE A 124 1.93 -3.70 -8.55
N VAL A 125 2.06 -4.26 -7.35
CA VAL A 125 3.10 -5.25 -7.05
C VAL A 125 2.98 -6.46 -7.97
N ARG A 126 1.77 -7.01 -8.19
CA ARG A 126 1.57 -8.12 -9.12
C ARG A 126 1.95 -7.80 -10.56
N ALA A 127 1.62 -6.60 -11.05
CA ALA A 127 1.99 -6.18 -12.40
C ALA A 127 3.52 -6.05 -12.55
N LEU A 128 4.19 -5.46 -11.55
CA LEU A 128 5.64 -5.31 -11.56
C LEU A 128 6.38 -6.64 -11.40
N ARG A 129 5.82 -7.60 -10.64
CA ARG A 129 6.41 -8.94 -10.45
C ARG A 129 6.61 -9.73 -11.75
N VAL A 130 5.86 -9.42 -12.81
CA VAL A 130 6.05 -10.05 -14.13
C VAL A 130 7.45 -9.75 -14.68
N TYR A 131 8.04 -8.62 -14.30
CA TYR A 131 9.36 -8.17 -14.71
C TYR A 131 10.44 -8.43 -13.64
N GLU A 132 10.11 -9.11 -12.54
CA GLU A 132 11.05 -9.31 -11.42
C GLU A 132 12.22 -10.20 -11.85
N THR A 133 13.44 -9.65 -11.82
CA THR A 133 14.65 -10.47 -11.85
C THR A 133 14.71 -11.24 -10.54
N ARG A 134 14.78 -12.59 -10.61
CA ARG A 134 14.77 -13.51 -9.44
C ARG A 134 15.32 -12.84 -8.19
N ARG A 135 14.41 -12.58 -7.25
CA ARG A 135 14.63 -11.96 -5.93
C ARG A 135 16.05 -12.19 -5.43
N PRO A 136 16.91 -11.16 -5.29
CA PRO A 136 18.15 -11.33 -4.55
C PRO A 136 17.74 -11.83 -3.17
N ARG A 137 18.16 -13.05 -2.80
CA ARG A 137 18.14 -13.47 -1.40
C ARG A 137 18.90 -12.36 -0.67
N ASN A 138 18.19 -11.58 0.16
CA ASN A 138 18.72 -10.50 1.01
C ASN A 138 18.78 -9.07 0.43
N ALA A 139 17.91 -8.66 -0.50
CA ALA A 139 17.73 -7.23 -0.72
C ALA A 139 17.13 -6.58 0.56
N PRO A 140 17.80 -5.60 1.20
CA PRO A 140 17.31 -4.98 2.42
C PRO A 140 15.99 -4.26 2.14
N ILE A 141 15.01 -4.49 3.01
CA ILE A 141 13.79 -3.68 3.06
C ILE A 141 14.19 -2.39 3.79
N HIS A 142 14.37 -1.31 3.03
CA HIS A 142 14.52 0.04 3.57
C HIS A 142 13.17 0.70 3.77
#